data_AF-A0A820NA63-F1
#
_entry.id   AF-A0A820NA63-F1
#
_cell.length_a   1.000
_cell.length_b   1.000
_cell.length_c   1.000
_cell.angle_alpha   90.00
_cell.angle_beta   90.00
_cell.angle_gamma   90.00
#
_symmetry.space_group_name_H-M   'P 1'
#
loop_
_entity.id
_entity.type
_entity.pdbx_description
1 polymer ?
#
loop_
_entity_poly.entity_id
_entity_poly.type
_entity_poly.pdbx_seq_one_letter_code
_entity_poly.pdbx_strand_id
1 'polypeptide(L)'
;MENISDDVMTRLLERVVKHKEEHTKDPHLLARLSLLIDSYIEQLRQRGTLTSEQFVKLASCIPKEQRTSYDSLLLALDDILKSEKSTEMSSTEKEELLNQIDFSRVHEQTIAACKNNKLIPQHLITEAALALCAKLRVQLEVTETRL
;
A
#
# COMPACT_ATOMS: atom_id res chain seq x y z
N MET A 1 -13.78 7.63 -14.31
CA MET A 1 -13.13 6.33 -13.99
C MET A 1 -14.24 5.30 -13.95
N GLU A 2 -14.09 4.20 -14.69
CA GLU A 2 -15.08 3.12 -14.66
C GLU A 2 -15.18 2.55 -13.24
N ASN A 3 -16.41 2.43 -12.75
CA ASN A 3 -16.69 1.93 -11.42
C ASN A 3 -16.41 0.43 -11.42
N ILE A 4 -15.36 -0.02 -10.72
CA ILE A 4 -15.03 -1.44 -10.67
C ILE A 4 -16.12 -2.10 -9.81
N SER A 5 -16.81 -3.11 -10.37
CA SER A 5 -17.83 -3.85 -9.64
C SER A 5 -17.18 -4.74 -8.58
N ASP A 6 -17.74 -4.74 -7.37
CA ASP A 6 -17.24 -5.52 -6.25
C ASP A 6 -17.23 -7.03 -6.56
N ASP A 7 -18.19 -7.53 -7.34
CA ASP A 7 -18.27 -8.92 -7.79
C ASP A 7 -17.13 -9.27 -8.75
N VAL A 8 -16.77 -8.35 -9.66
CA VAL A 8 -15.64 -8.54 -10.58
C VAL A 8 -14.32 -8.57 -9.82
N MET A 9 -14.14 -7.64 -8.87
CA MET A 9 -12.94 -7.63 -8.06
C MET A 9 -12.84 -8.87 -7.18
N THR A 10 -13.92 -9.29 -6.53
CA THR A 10 -13.93 -10.49 -5.66
C THR A 10 -13.52 -11.73 -6.45
N ARG A 11 -14.08 -11.94 -7.64
CA ARG A 11 -13.69 -13.06 -8.52
C ARG A 11 -12.24 -12.98 -8.98
N LEU A 12 -11.73 -11.77 -9.18
CA LEU A 12 -10.35 -11.53 -9.58
C LEU A 12 -9.38 -11.83 -8.43
N LEU A 13 -9.70 -11.41 -7.20
CA LEU A 13 -8.94 -11.73 -5.99
C LEU A 13 -8.94 -13.24 -5.73
N GLU A 14 -10.10 -13.91 -5.83
CA GLU A 14 -10.19 -15.37 -5.70
C GLU A 14 -9.33 -16.09 -6.74
N ARG A 15 -9.34 -15.62 -7.99
CA ARG A 15 -8.52 -16.20 -9.05
C ARG A 15 -7.02 -15.97 -8.81
N VAL A 16 -6.62 -14.78 -8.36
CA VAL A 16 -5.23 -14.46 -8.04
C VAL A 16 -4.73 -15.28 -6.85
N VAL A 17 -5.55 -15.44 -5.81
CA VAL A 17 -5.21 -16.29 -4.65
C VAL A 17 -5.10 -17.77 -5.05
N LYS A 18 -6.02 -18.26 -5.89
CA LYS A 18 -6.03 -19.64 -6.37
C LYS A 18 -4.84 -19.98 -7.28
N HIS A 19 -4.38 -19.01 -8.08
CA HIS A 19 -3.29 -19.18 -9.04
C HIS A 19 -2.00 -18.44 -8.63
N LYS A 20 -1.79 -18.23 -7.31
CA LYS A 20 -0.67 -17.46 -6.76
C LYS A 20 0.71 -17.99 -7.21
N GLU A 21 0.84 -19.29 -7.43
CA GLU A 21 2.08 -19.95 -7.89
C GLU A 21 2.32 -19.87 -9.41
N GLU A 22 1.26 -19.68 -10.21
CA GLU A 22 1.35 -19.60 -11.67
C GLU A 22 1.51 -18.15 -12.16
N HIS A 23 0.83 -17.20 -11.52
CA HIS A 23 0.88 -15.77 -11.88
C HIS A 23 2.08 -15.02 -11.31
N THR A 24 2.80 -15.59 -10.36
CA THR A 24 4.06 -15.02 -9.81
C THR A 24 5.19 -14.96 -10.84
N LYS A 25 5.02 -15.58 -12.01
CA LYS A 25 6.03 -15.67 -13.08
C LYS A 25 5.99 -14.53 -14.10
N ASP A 26 4.88 -13.80 -14.22
CA ASP A 26 4.76 -12.68 -15.18
C ASP A 26 4.76 -11.32 -14.46
N PRO A 27 5.89 -10.60 -14.45
CA PRO A 27 6.01 -9.31 -13.77
C PRO A 27 5.08 -8.23 -14.36
N HIS A 28 4.71 -8.31 -15.63
CA HIS A 28 3.80 -7.33 -16.25
C HIS A 28 2.36 -7.52 -15.81
N LEU A 29 1.92 -8.78 -15.67
CA LEU A 29 0.59 -9.10 -15.15
C LEU A 29 0.46 -8.63 -13.70
N LEU A 30 1.48 -8.87 -12.88
CA LEU A 30 1.52 -8.46 -11.48
C LEU A 30 1.48 -6.93 -11.30
N ALA A 31 2.21 -6.18 -12.13
CA ALA A 31 2.17 -4.71 -12.12
C ALA A 31 0.79 -4.18 -12.54
N ARG A 32 0.10 -4.84 -13.47
CA ARG A 32 -1.25 -4.45 -13.88
C ARG A 32 -2.29 -4.79 -12.81
N LEU A 33 -2.10 -5.91 -12.11
CA LEU A 33 -2.90 -6.29 -10.94
C LEU A 33 -2.70 -5.32 -9.78
N SER A 34 -1.48 -4.87 -9.50
CA SER A 34 -1.23 -3.88 -8.44
C SER A 34 -1.94 -2.57 -8.72
N LEU A 35 -1.83 -2.05 -9.94
CA LEU A 35 -2.55 -0.84 -10.36
C LEU A 35 -4.07 -0.98 -10.23
N LEU A 36 -4.62 -2.15 -10.56
CA LEU A 36 -6.05 -2.41 -10.48
C LEU A 36 -6.52 -2.50 -9.02
N ILE A 37 -5.76 -3.15 -8.14
CA ILE A 37 -6.02 -3.20 -6.69
C ILE A 37 -5.91 -1.79 -6.09
N ASP A 38 -4.87 -1.04 -6.43
CA ASP A 38 -4.65 0.31 -5.90
C ASP A 38 -5.77 1.27 -6.35
N SER A 39 -6.25 1.12 -7.60
CA SER A 39 -7.42 1.87 -8.11
C SER A 39 -8.71 1.51 -7.39
N TYR A 40 -8.90 0.23 -7.03
CA TYR A 40 -10.07 -0.21 -6.29
C TYR A 40 -10.04 0.22 -4.82
N ILE A 41 -8.86 0.18 -4.19
CA ILE A 41 -8.66 0.73 -2.85
C ILE A 41 -9.03 2.22 -2.83
N GLU A 42 -8.59 2.98 -3.83
CA GLU A 42 -8.96 4.39 -4.00
C GLU A 42 -10.48 4.56 -4.17
N GLN A 43 -11.14 3.70 -4.95
CA GLN A 43 -12.60 3.72 -5.09
C GLN A 43 -13.32 3.41 -3.76
N LEU A 44 -12.87 2.41 -3.01
CA LEU A 44 -13.43 2.08 -1.69
C LEU A 44 -13.23 3.22 -0.69
N ARG A 45 -12.07 3.88 -0.75
CA ARG A 45 -11.74 5.06 0.06
C ARG A 45 -12.68 6.22 -0.25
N GLN A 46 -12.91 6.51 -1.53
CA GLN A 46 -13.87 7.55 -1.97
C GLN A 46 -15.32 7.25 -1.55
N ARG A 47 -15.68 5.97 -1.49
CA ARG A 47 -17.00 5.52 -1.00
C ARG A 47 -17.10 5.51 0.52
N GLY A 48 -15.98 5.56 1.24
CA GLY A 48 -15.95 5.43 2.71
C GLY A 48 -16.36 4.05 3.22
N THR A 49 -16.32 3.01 2.38
CA THR A 49 -16.74 1.65 2.73
C THR A 49 -15.57 0.71 3.01
N LEU A 50 -14.34 1.23 3.01
CA LEU A 50 -13.13 0.44 3.21
C LEU A 50 -13.00 0.03 4.67
N THR A 51 -13.02 -1.28 4.94
CA THR A 51 -12.79 -1.84 6.27
C THR A 51 -11.36 -2.39 6.42
N SER A 52 -10.90 -2.50 7.66
CA SER A 52 -9.61 -3.12 8.01
C SER A 52 -9.45 -4.55 7.43
N GLU A 53 -10.51 -5.38 7.49
CA GLU A 53 -10.49 -6.73 6.93
C GLU A 53 -10.31 -6.74 5.39
N GLN A 54 -11.01 -5.84 4.69
CA GLN A 54 -10.88 -5.70 3.23
C GLN A 54 -9.48 -5.22 2.85
N PHE A 55 -8.92 -4.28 3.62
CA PHE A 55 -7.57 -3.80 3.42
C PHE A 55 -6.53 -4.93 3.52
N VAL A 56 -6.61 -5.78 4.55
CA VAL A 56 -5.68 -6.92 4.71
C VAL A 56 -5.82 -7.91 3.54
N LYS A 57 -7.05 -8.20 3.10
CA LYS A 57 -7.28 -9.06 1.93
C LYS A 57 -6.65 -8.47 0.66
N LEU A 58 -6.84 -7.19 0.39
CA LEU A 58 -6.29 -6.50 -0.78
C LEU A 58 -4.76 -6.37 -0.70
N ALA A 59 -4.21 -6.13 0.49
CA ALA A 59 -2.77 -6.05 0.72
C ALA A 59 -2.07 -7.40 0.52
N SER A 60 -2.68 -8.49 0.99
CA SER A 60 -2.11 -9.85 0.96
C SER A 60 -2.18 -10.56 -0.41
N CYS A 61 -2.97 -10.02 -1.34
CA CYS A 61 -3.11 -10.59 -2.69
C CYS A 61 -1.84 -10.46 -3.54
N ILE A 62 -1.03 -9.43 -3.30
CA ILE A 62 0.22 -9.18 -4.04
C ILE A 62 1.40 -9.36 -3.08
N PRO A 63 2.40 -10.18 -3.44
CA PRO A 63 3.63 -10.31 -2.67
C PRO A 63 4.31 -8.95 -2.46
N LYS A 64 4.85 -8.72 -1.26
CA LYS A 64 5.43 -7.42 -0.89
C LYS A 64 6.58 -7.01 -1.81
N GLU A 65 7.32 -8.00 -2.30
CA GLU A 65 8.52 -7.85 -3.11
C GLU A 65 8.20 -7.31 -4.50
N GLN A 66 7.02 -7.63 -5.03
CA GLN A 66 6.59 -7.31 -6.39
C GLN A 66 5.78 -6.01 -6.47
N ARG A 67 5.41 -5.43 -5.33
CA ARG A 67 4.71 -4.14 -5.29
C ARG A 67 5.68 -2.99 -5.56
N THR A 68 5.36 -2.18 -6.56
CA THR A 68 6.17 -1.03 -6.99
C THR A 68 5.94 0.21 -6.14
N SER A 69 4.73 0.42 -5.64
CA SER A 69 4.37 1.51 -4.74
C SER A 69 3.43 1.03 -3.63
N TYR A 70 3.54 1.67 -2.47
CA TYR A 70 2.66 1.48 -1.32
C TYR A 70 1.83 2.74 -1.00
N ASP A 71 1.79 3.72 -1.90
CA ASP A 71 1.13 5.02 -1.65
C ASP A 71 -0.37 4.88 -1.39
N SER A 72 -1.08 4.18 -2.27
CA SER A 72 -2.52 3.96 -2.14
C SER A 72 -2.87 3.16 -0.89
N LEU A 73 -2.00 2.22 -0.50
CA LEU A 73 -2.17 1.47 0.76
C LEU A 73 -1.97 2.37 1.97
N LEU A 74 -0.96 3.24 1.96
CA LEU A 74 -0.71 4.12 3.10
C LEU A 74 -1.85 5.13 3.29
N LEU A 75 -2.36 5.71 2.21
CA LEU A 75 -3.52 6.61 2.28
C LEU A 75 -4.80 5.88 2.71
N ALA A 76 -4.98 4.64 2.26
CA ALA A 76 -6.10 3.81 2.66
C ALA A 76 -6.03 3.44 4.15
N LEU A 77 -4.85 3.08 4.63
CA LEU A 77 -4.61 2.84 6.06
C LEU A 77 -4.86 4.11 6.88
N ASP A 78 -4.40 5.26 6.39
CA ASP A 78 -4.61 6.56 7.02
C ASP A 78 -6.10 6.87 7.20
N ASP A 79 -6.91 6.58 6.18
CA ASP A 79 -8.36 6.78 6.21
C ASP A 79 -9.09 5.74 7.08
N ILE A 80 -8.64 4.47 7.09
CA ILE A 80 -9.17 3.45 8.02
C ILE A 80 -8.91 3.88 9.46
N LEU A 81 -7.68 4.32 9.79
CA LEU A 81 -7.32 4.77 11.13
C LEU A 81 -8.07 6.04 11.54
N LYS A 82 -8.47 6.89 10.57
CA LYS A 82 -9.33 8.06 10.79
C LYS A 82 -10.80 7.68 10.99
N SER A 83 -11.34 6.73 10.20
CA SER A 83 -12.75 6.33 10.25
C SER A 83 -13.05 5.43 11.45
N GLU A 84 -12.21 4.43 11.68
CA GLU A 84 -12.18 3.61 12.87
C GLU A 84 -11.48 4.40 13.98
N LYS A 85 -12.14 5.46 14.47
CA LYS A 85 -11.61 6.38 15.50
C LYS A 85 -11.04 5.62 16.69
N SER A 86 -9.73 5.31 16.67
CA SER A 86 -8.76 5.07 17.76
C SER A 86 -9.13 4.16 18.94
N THR A 87 -10.39 3.76 19.11
CA THR A 87 -11.03 3.35 20.37
C THR A 87 -11.51 1.91 20.29
N GLU A 88 -11.78 1.40 19.09
CA GLU A 88 -12.21 0.00 18.86
C GLU A 88 -11.08 -0.89 18.36
N MET A 89 -10.00 -0.32 17.84
CA MET A 89 -8.86 -1.09 17.34
C MET A 89 -7.85 -1.37 18.45
N SER A 90 -7.57 -2.66 18.66
CA SER A 90 -6.50 -3.12 19.55
C SER A 90 -5.13 -2.64 19.05
N SER A 91 -4.17 -2.47 19.96
CA SER A 91 -2.79 -2.11 19.59
C SER A 91 -2.16 -3.15 18.65
N THR A 92 -2.56 -4.42 18.79
CA THR A 92 -2.14 -5.55 17.94
C THR A 92 -2.65 -5.44 16.52
N GLU A 93 -3.94 -5.11 16.31
CA GLU A 93 -4.49 -4.94 14.95
C GLU A 93 -3.85 -3.76 14.23
N LYS A 94 -3.56 -2.67 14.95
CA LYS A 94 -2.83 -1.52 14.39
C LYS A 94 -1.43 -1.93 13.92
N GLU A 95 -0.73 -2.72 14.71
CA GLU A 95 0.61 -3.20 14.36
C GLU A 95 0.57 -4.18 13.17
N GLU A 96 -0.42 -5.07 13.11
CA GLU A 96 -0.63 -5.96 11.96
C GLU A 96 -0.90 -5.20 10.66
N LEU A 97 -1.72 -4.15 10.72
CA LEU A 97 -2.01 -3.29 9.57
C LEU A 97 -0.78 -2.50 9.11
N LEU A 98 -0.03 -1.92 10.06
CA LEU A 98 1.23 -1.22 9.76
C LEU A 98 2.25 -2.16 9.13
N ASN A 99 2.32 -3.41 9.60
CA ASN A 99 3.20 -4.44 9.05
C ASN A 99 2.85 -4.85 7.62
N GLN A 100 1.66 -4.53 7.09
CA GLN A 100 1.33 -4.77 5.67
C GLN A 100 2.00 -3.77 4.73
N ILE A 101 2.50 -2.65 5.24
CA ILE A 101 3.05 -1.56 4.42
C ILE A 101 4.57 -1.56 4.50
N ASP A 102 5.22 -1.62 3.34
CA ASP A 102 6.65 -1.33 3.24
C ASP A 102 6.85 0.19 3.07
N PHE A 103 7.11 0.85 4.20
CA PHE A 103 7.34 2.29 4.26
C PHE A 103 8.55 2.75 3.42
N SER A 104 9.48 1.86 3.08
CA SER A 104 10.63 2.20 2.24
C SER A 104 10.26 2.42 0.77
N ARG A 105 9.06 1.99 0.34
CA ARG A 105 8.55 2.06 -1.05
C ARG A 105 7.38 3.02 -1.20
N VAL A 106 7.25 3.97 -0.27
CA VAL A 106 6.27 5.06 -0.31
C VAL A 106 6.94 6.32 -0.87
N HIS A 107 6.22 7.09 -1.69
CA HIS A 107 6.70 8.35 -2.24
C HIS A 107 6.62 9.49 -1.22
N GLU A 108 7.50 10.48 -1.40
CA GLU A 108 7.62 11.68 -0.56
C GLU A 108 6.29 12.40 -0.34
N GLN A 109 5.47 12.53 -1.39
CA GLN A 109 4.19 13.23 -1.34
C GLN A 109 3.21 12.56 -0.36
N THR A 110 3.19 11.23 -0.34
CA THR A 110 2.36 10.43 0.56
C THR A 110 2.86 10.51 2.00
N ILE A 111 4.19 10.47 2.19
CA ILE A 111 4.83 10.65 3.51
C ILE A 111 4.50 12.05 4.06
N ALA A 112 4.55 13.08 3.22
CA ALA A 112 4.20 14.45 3.59
C ALA A 112 2.71 14.61 3.95
N ALA A 113 1.81 13.90 3.25
CA ALA A 113 0.39 13.87 3.58
C ALA A 113 0.14 13.21 4.95
N CYS A 114 0.85 12.12 5.24
CA CYS A 114 0.75 11.39 6.52
C CYS A 114 1.48 12.08 7.68
N LYS A 115 2.44 12.98 7.42
CA LYS A 115 3.21 13.72 8.45
C LYS A 115 2.32 14.44 9.47
N ASN A 116 1.18 14.96 9.01
CA ASN A 116 0.26 15.70 9.87
C ASN A 116 -0.69 14.79 10.67
N ASN A 117 -0.71 13.48 10.37
CA ASN A 117 -1.63 12.56 11.00
C ASN A 117 -0.96 11.84 12.17
N LYS A 118 -1.40 12.14 13.40
CA LYS A 118 -0.85 11.58 14.65
C LYS A 118 -1.11 10.08 14.85
N LEU A 119 -1.79 9.43 13.90
CA LEU A 119 -2.21 8.04 13.96
C LEU A 119 -1.09 7.07 13.58
N ILE A 120 -0.17 7.49 12.70
CA ILE A 120 0.98 6.68 12.31
C ILE A 120 2.15 7.03 13.23
N PRO A 121 2.82 6.03 13.84
CA PRO A 121 4.00 6.27 14.66
C PRO A 121 5.07 7.05 13.90
N GLN A 122 5.56 8.15 14.51
CA GLN A 122 6.54 9.03 13.88
C GLN A 122 7.84 8.32 13.50
N HIS A 123 8.22 7.27 14.25
CA HIS A 123 9.43 6.49 13.96
C HIS A 123 9.37 5.81 12.58
N LEU A 124 8.21 5.31 12.15
CA LEU A 124 8.02 4.69 10.84
C LEU A 124 8.13 5.72 9.71
N ILE A 125 7.58 6.92 9.92
CA ILE A 125 7.69 8.04 8.97
C ILE A 125 9.15 8.48 8.82
N THR A 126 9.89 8.58 9.93
CA THR A 126 11.31 8.91 9.88
C THR A 126 12.14 7.83 9.20
N GLU A 127 11.82 6.56 9.42
CA GLU A 127 12.51 5.44 8.77
C GLU A 127 12.23 5.41 7.25
N ALA A 128 10.99 5.68 6.84
CA ALA A 128 10.60 5.87 5.44
C ALA A 128 11.42 6.99 4.78
N ALA A 129 11.51 8.15 5.45
CA ALA A 129 12.26 9.30 4.96
C ALA A 129 13.76 9.01 4.85
N LEU A 130 14.34 8.31 5.84
CA LEU A 130 15.74 7.88 5.80
C LEU A 130 16.01 6.91 4.64
N ALA A 131 15.12 5.95 4.40
CA ALA A 131 15.22 5.03 3.27
C ALA A 131 15.16 5.76 1.92
N LEU A 132 14.28 6.77 1.80
CA LEU A 132 14.20 7.61 0.60
C LEU A 132 15.48 8.42 0.38
N CYS A 133 16.02 9.04 1.43
CA CYS A 133 17.32 9.73 1.39
C CYS A 133 18.47 8.80 0.97
N ALA A 134 18.49 7.56 1.47
CA ALA A 134 19.49 6.57 1.09
C ALA A 134 19.38 6.21 -0.40
N LYS A 135 18.16 6.02 -0.93
CA LYS A 135 17.93 5.76 -2.35
C LYS A 135 18.38 6.93 -3.24
N LEU A 136 18.03 8.16 -2.86
CA LEU A 136 18.45 9.36 -3.59
C LEU A 136 19.97 9.51 -3.61
N ARG A 137 20.65 9.23 -2.50
CA ARG A 137 22.12 9.22 -2.44
C ARG A 137 22.72 8.23 -3.43
N VAL A 138 22.22 6.99 -3.46
CA VAL A 138 22.69 5.96 -4.41
C VAL A 138 22.44 6.39 -5.86
N GLN A 139 21.27 6.97 -6.16
CA GLN A 139 20.97 7.45 -7.51
C GLN A 139 21.89 8.59 -7.95
N LEU A 140 22.20 9.52 -7.04
CA LEU A 140 23.13 10.62 -7.29
C LEU A 140 24.55 10.10 -7.57
N GLU A 141 25.05 9.17 -6.75
CA GLU A 141 26.37 8.53 -6.94
C GLU A 141 26.46 7.79 -8.29
N VAL A 142 25.39 7.09 -8.69
CA VAL A 142 25.30 6.40 -10.00
C VAL A 142 25.25 7.38 -11.17
N THR A 143 24.62 8.56 -11.02
CA THR A 143 24.64 9.59 -12.06
C THR A 143 25.99 10.31 -12.14
N GLU A 144 26.68 10.52 -11.03
CA GLU A 144 28.03 11.11 -11.01
C GLU A 144 29.08 10.18 -11.63
N THR A 145 28.94 8.85 -11.50
CA THR A 145 29.86 7.88 -12.13
C THR A 145 29.61 7.66 -13.62
N ARG A 146 28.52 8.21 -14.18
CA ARG A 146 28.16 8.10 -15.61
C ARG A 146 28.50 9.36 -16.42
N LEU A 147 29.04 10.39 -15.79
CA LEU A 147 29.58 11.61 -16.41
C LEU A 147 31.11 11.50 -16.53
#